data_AF-A0A919MF96-F1
#
_entry.id   AF-A0A919MF96-F1
#
_cell.length_a   1.000
_cell.length_b   1.000
_cell.length_c   1.000
_cell.angle_alpha   90.00
_cell.angle_beta   90.00
_cell.angle_gamma   90.00
#
_symmetry.space_group_name_H-M   'P 1'
#
loop_
_entity.id
_entity.type
_entity.pdbx_description
1 polymer ?
#
loop_
_entity_poly.entity_id
_entity_poly.type
_entity_poly.pdbx_seq_one_letter_code
_entity_poly.pdbx_strand_id
1 'polypeptide(L)'
;MAELLEDRFADAGDDALRGFQQQQLVAASTRLYSWRHAAAADMACGPVDDDGFTDWRSWVITLGRESFERIAADPDNLADIDDLTAGCAGAGELFGAAVSGIYYARHGDQDDTFPVLEPGDSAPPSGYPLNGTEPLEVTLPRPAKRT
;
A
#
# COMPACT_ATOMS: atom_id res chain seq x y z
N MET A 1 12.26 3.08 -6.74
CA MET A 1 12.07 3.32 -5.29
C MET A 1 12.51 2.13 -4.44
N ALA A 2 12.15 0.89 -4.80
CA ALA A 2 12.62 -0.33 -4.14
C ALA A 2 14.16 -0.38 -4.02
N GLU A 3 14.87 -0.23 -5.15
CA GLU A 3 16.36 -0.22 -5.19
C GLU A 3 16.99 0.78 -4.21
N LEU A 4 16.42 1.99 -4.05
CA LEU A 4 16.94 2.98 -3.12
C LEU A 4 16.79 2.54 -1.65
N LEU A 5 15.71 1.81 -1.36
CA LEU A 5 15.47 1.26 -0.03
C LEU A 5 16.39 0.06 0.22
N GLU A 6 16.57 -0.80 -0.78
CA GLU A 6 17.52 -1.91 -0.75
C GLU A 6 18.96 -1.42 -0.53
N ASP A 7 19.42 -0.45 -1.32
CA ASP A 7 20.75 0.17 -1.18
C ASP A 7 20.95 0.79 0.21
N ARG A 8 19.92 1.48 0.73
CA ARG A 8 19.97 2.09 2.06
C ARG A 8 20.14 1.04 3.17
N PHE A 9 19.54 -0.13 3.00
CA PHE A 9 19.47 -1.17 4.03
C PHE A 9 20.38 -2.37 3.74
N ALA A 10 21.20 -2.33 2.69
CA ALA A 10 22.07 -3.43 2.26
C ALA A 10 22.95 -3.97 3.41
N ASP A 11 23.56 -3.07 4.18
CA ASP A 11 24.43 -3.40 5.32
C ASP A 11 23.74 -3.26 6.68
N ALA A 12 22.43 -3.02 6.71
CA ALA A 12 21.70 -2.86 7.97
C ALA A 12 21.56 -4.20 8.71
N GLY A 13 21.66 -4.17 10.04
CA GLY A 13 21.37 -5.32 10.90
C GLY A 13 19.87 -5.58 11.03
N ASP A 14 19.51 -6.78 11.51
CA ASP A 14 18.13 -7.27 11.56
C ASP A 14 17.18 -6.40 12.40
N ASP A 15 17.66 -5.84 13.52
CA ASP A 15 16.88 -4.92 14.36
C ASP A 15 16.47 -3.65 13.59
N ALA A 16 17.35 -3.15 12.72
CA ALA A 16 17.05 -1.98 11.90
C ALA A 16 16.06 -2.31 10.78
N LEU A 17 16.18 -3.50 10.16
CA LEU A 17 15.21 -3.99 9.18
C LEU A 17 13.82 -4.15 9.79
N ARG A 18 13.71 -4.87 10.92
CA ARG A 18 12.45 -5.07 11.65
C ARG A 18 11.86 -3.75 12.12
N GLY A 19 12.70 -2.87 12.67
CA GLY A 19 12.28 -1.55 13.15
C GLY A 19 11.68 -0.71 12.03
N PHE A 20 12.36 -0.62 10.88
CA PHE A 20 11.83 0.12 9.74
C PHE A 20 10.57 -0.52 9.15
N GLN A 21 10.58 -1.83 8.94
CA GLN A 21 9.43 -2.58 8.44
C GLN A 21 8.19 -2.34 9.31
N GLN A 22 8.30 -2.57 10.63
CA GLN A 22 7.17 -2.43 11.56
C GLN A 22 6.70 -0.97 11.70
N GLN A 23 7.63 -0.05 11.93
CA GLN A 23 7.29 1.31 12.35
C GLN A 23 6.99 2.24 11.18
N GLN A 24 7.46 1.91 9.97
CA GLN A 24 7.26 2.74 8.79
C GLN A 24 6.31 2.05 7.81
N LEU A 25 6.68 0.89 7.28
CA LEU A 25 5.92 0.28 6.18
C LEU A 25 4.62 -0.36 6.66
N VAL A 26 4.67 -1.23 7.66
CA VAL A 26 3.47 -1.86 8.25
C VAL A 26 2.55 -0.79 8.80
N ALA A 27 3.07 0.14 9.61
CA ALA A 27 2.27 1.22 10.18
C ALA A 27 1.58 2.09 9.09
N ALA A 28 2.28 2.43 8.00
CA ALA A 28 1.68 3.18 6.90
C ALA A 28 0.64 2.35 6.13
N SER A 29 0.96 1.09 5.84
CA SER A 29 0.08 0.16 5.12
C SER A 29 -1.21 -0.14 5.90
N THR A 30 -1.13 -0.25 7.24
CA THR A 30 -2.30 -0.43 8.11
C THR A 30 -3.26 0.77 8.06
N ARG A 31 -2.76 2.00 7.89
CA ARG A 31 -3.62 3.20 7.77
C ARG A 31 -4.50 3.17 6.52
N LEU A 32 -4.06 2.48 5.48
CA LEU A 32 -4.79 2.29 4.22
C LEU A 32 -5.64 1.02 4.23
N TYR A 33 -5.57 0.19 5.29
CA TYR A 33 -6.33 -1.04 5.39
C TYR A 33 -7.75 -0.80 5.92
N SER A 34 -8.61 -0.32 5.03
CA SER A 34 -10.04 -0.11 5.30
C SER A 34 -10.90 -0.51 4.12
N TRP A 35 -12.17 -0.83 4.39
CA TRP A 35 -13.14 -1.18 3.34
C TRP A 35 -13.31 -0.08 2.29
N ARG A 36 -13.17 1.20 2.69
CA ARG A 36 -13.26 2.32 1.74
C ARG A 36 -12.07 2.37 0.79
N HIS A 37 -10.86 2.09 1.27
CA HIS A 37 -9.67 2.04 0.42
C HIS A 37 -9.68 0.82 -0.50
N ALA A 38 -10.13 -0.34 0.00
CA ALA A 38 -10.30 -1.54 -0.81
C ALA A 38 -11.27 -1.28 -1.98
N ALA A 39 -12.44 -0.68 -1.70
CA ALA A 39 -13.38 -0.32 -2.74
C ALA A 39 -12.85 0.76 -3.70
N ALA A 40 -12.02 1.70 -3.23
CA ALA A 40 -11.36 2.67 -4.10
C ALA A 40 -10.34 2.02 -5.04
N ALA A 41 -9.58 1.03 -4.55
CA ALA A 41 -8.69 0.21 -5.37
C ALA A 41 -9.49 -0.59 -6.40
N ASP A 42 -10.59 -1.25 -6.00
CA ASP A 42 -11.49 -1.98 -6.90
C ASP A 42 -12.03 -1.10 -8.03
N MET A 43 -12.45 0.13 -7.71
CA MET A 43 -12.97 1.07 -8.71
C MET A 43 -11.88 1.59 -9.66
N ALA A 44 -10.65 1.77 -9.18
CA ALA A 44 -9.54 2.25 -9.99
C ALA A 44 -8.96 1.15 -10.88
N CYS A 45 -8.87 -0.08 -10.36
CA CYS A 45 -8.10 -1.17 -10.96
C CYS A 45 -8.95 -2.33 -11.50
N GLY A 46 -10.25 -2.33 -11.21
CA GLY A 46 -11.05 -3.56 -11.23
C GLY A 46 -10.81 -4.37 -9.95
N PRO A 47 -11.54 -5.49 -9.77
CA PRO A 47 -11.46 -6.30 -8.54
C PRO A 47 -10.01 -6.63 -8.17
N VAL A 48 -9.60 -6.27 -6.96
CA VAL A 48 -8.31 -6.63 -6.37
C VAL A 48 -8.50 -7.71 -5.30
N ASP A 49 -7.60 -8.69 -5.27
CA ASP A 49 -7.49 -9.64 -4.17
C ASP A 49 -6.65 -9.03 -3.02
N ASP A 50 -6.45 -9.80 -1.95
CA ASP A 50 -5.74 -9.30 -0.76
C ASP A 50 -4.26 -8.96 -1.05
N ASP A 51 -3.62 -9.73 -1.93
CA ASP A 51 -2.24 -9.50 -2.37
C ASP A 51 -2.16 -8.23 -3.23
N GLY A 52 -3.02 -8.13 -4.25
CA GLY A 52 -3.11 -6.95 -5.11
C GLY A 52 -3.47 -5.69 -4.32
N PHE A 53 -4.30 -5.80 -3.28
CA PHE A 53 -4.58 -4.68 -2.38
C PHE A 53 -3.38 -4.30 -1.51
N THR A 54 -2.54 -5.27 -1.11
CA THR A 54 -1.28 -5.01 -0.40
C THR A 54 -0.28 -4.27 -1.27
N ASP A 55 -0.15 -4.67 -2.54
CA ASP A 55 0.69 -3.99 -3.51
C ASP A 55 0.18 -2.57 -3.80
N TRP A 56 -1.14 -2.43 -3.95
CA TRP A 56 -1.76 -1.13 -4.15
C TRP A 56 -1.50 -0.17 -2.98
N ARG A 57 -1.64 -0.63 -1.73
CA ARG A 57 -1.31 0.17 -0.54
C ARG A 57 0.16 0.57 -0.51
N SER A 58 1.05 -0.34 -0.90
CA SER A 58 2.48 -0.07 -1.04
C SER A 58 2.74 1.00 -2.10
N TRP A 59 2.05 0.94 -3.24
CA TRP A 59 2.12 1.98 -4.28
C TRP A 59 1.68 3.35 -3.76
N VAL A 60 0.58 3.46 -3.01
CA VAL A 60 0.14 4.74 -2.42
C VAL A 60 1.23 5.36 -1.54
N ILE A 61 1.98 4.54 -0.79
CA ILE A 61 3.11 5.01 0.03
C ILE A 61 4.22 5.60 -0.86
N THR A 62 4.45 5.04 -2.05
CA THR A 62 5.47 5.53 -2.99
C THR A 62 5.13 6.89 -3.63
N LEU A 63 3.86 7.33 -3.59
CA LEU A 63 3.45 8.66 -4.07
C LEU A 63 4.03 9.81 -3.22
N GLY A 64 4.66 9.48 -2.10
CA GLY A 64 5.28 10.43 -1.19
C GLY A 64 4.34 10.88 -0.08
N ARG A 65 4.92 11.56 0.92
CA ARG A 65 4.24 11.86 2.19
C ARG A 65 2.95 12.66 2.00
N GLU A 66 2.95 13.69 1.16
CA GLU A 66 1.79 14.56 0.99
C GLU A 66 0.58 13.79 0.43
N SER A 67 0.77 13.09 -0.70
CA SER A 67 -0.28 12.29 -1.33
C SER A 67 -0.74 11.15 -0.41
N PHE A 68 0.21 10.45 0.24
CA PHE A 68 -0.12 9.40 1.19
C PHE A 68 -0.99 9.90 2.34
N GLU A 69 -0.64 11.01 2.99
CA GLU A 69 -1.40 11.54 4.13
C GLU A 69 -2.83 11.94 3.71
N ARG A 70 -2.99 12.52 2.51
CA ARG A 70 -4.31 12.88 1.97
C ARG A 70 -5.16 11.65 1.66
N ILE A 71 -4.61 10.67 0.95
CA ILE A 71 -5.30 9.43 0.57
C ILE A 71 -5.64 8.62 1.82
N ALA A 72 -4.72 8.48 2.76
CA ALA A 72 -4.96 7.76 4.01
C ALA A 72 -6.04 8.40 4.89
N ALA A 73 -6.23 9.72 4.80
CA ALA A 73 -7.32 10.41 5.47
C ALA A 73 -8.65 10.20 4.74
N ASP A 74 -8.64 10.22 3.40
CA ASP A 74 -9.82 10.03 2.58
C ASP A 74 -9.43 9.49 1.17
N PRO A 75 -9.86 8.27 0.79
CA PRO A 75 -9.50 7.67 -0.49
C PRO A 75 -10.03 8.43 -1.70
N ASP A 76 -11.02 9.33 -1.54
CA ASP A 76 -11.52 10.16 -2.64
C ASP A 76 -10.43 11.11 -3.20
N ASN A 77 -9.36 11.37 -2.44
CA ASN A 77 -8.18 12.12 -2.91
C ASN A 77 -7.40 11.40 -4.02
N LEU A 78 -7.69 10.14 -4.33
CA LEU A 78 -7.13 9.45 -5.50
C LEU A 78 -7.50 10.14 -6.82
N ALA A 79 -8.61 10.90 -6.85
CA ALA A 79 -9.05 11.65 -8.03
C ALA A 79 -8.03 12.73 -8.48
N ASP A 80 -7.09 13.10 -7.61
CA ASP A 80 -6.02 14.07 -7.90
C ASP A 80 -4.71 13.41 -8.36
N ILE A 81 -4.67 12.08 -8.47
CA ILE A 81 -3.49 11.36 -8.95
C ILE A 81 -3.58 11.18 -10.46
N ASP A 82 -2.56 11.69 -11.17
CA ASP A 82 -2.54 11.72 -12.64
C ASP A 82 -2.47 10.33 -13.29
N ASP A 83 -1.75 9.39 -12.66
CA ASP A 83 -1.58 8.02 -13.16
C ASP A 83 -1.89 6.98 -12.09
N LEU A 84 -3.11 6.45 -12.14
CA LEU A 84 -3.56 5.34 -11.29
C LEU A 84 -3.10 3.96 -11.80
N THR A 85 -2.68 3.87 -13.07
CA THR A 85 -2.41 2.57 -13.71
C THR A 85 -1.21 1.86 -13.10
N ALA A 86 -0.23 2.62 -12.62
CA ALA A 86 0.91 2.09 -11.88
C ALA A 86 0.48 1.32 -10.62
N GLY A 87 -0.50 1.85 -9.86
CA GLY A 87 -1.03 1.16 -8.68
C GLY A 87 -1.73 -0.14 -9.02
N CYS A 88 -2.40 -0.20 -10.17
CA CYS A 88 -3.10 -1.38 -10.65
C CYS A 88 -2.17 -2.44 -11.26
N ALA A 89 -0.97 -2.04 -11.69
CA ALA A 89 0.01 -2.92 -12.33
C ALA A 89 1.02 -3.53 -11.34
N GLY A 90 0.73 -3.51 -10.04
CA GLY A 90 1.62 -4.08 -9.01
C GLY A 90 2.89 -3.25 -8.76
N ALA A 91 2.95 -1.98 -9.17
CA ALA A 91 4.18 -1.18 -9.03
C ALA A 91 4.63 -0.99 -7.56
N GLY A 92 3.75 -1.27 -6.60
CA GLY A 92 4.06 -1.26 -5.18
C GLY A 92 4.71 -2.54 -4.65
N GLU A 93 4.61 -3.67 -5.35
CA GLU A 93 5.07 -4.99 -4.90
C GLU A 93 6.54 -4.96 -4.46
N LEU A 94 7.44 -4.60 -5.38
CA LEU A 94 8.88 -4.53 -5.11
C LEU A 94 9.23 -3.54 -4.00
N PHE A 95 8.48 -2.44 -3.89
CA PHE A 95 8.71 -1.47 -2.82
C PHE A 95 8.30 -2.04 -1.46
N GLY A 96 7.15 -2.72 -1.39
CA GLY A 96 6.67 -3.36 -0.17
C GLY A 96 7.55 -4.52 0.28
N ALA A 97 8.15 -5.24 -0.69
CA ALA A 97 9.03 -6.37 -0.46
C ALA A 97 10.49 -6.00 -0.19
N ALA A 98 10.93 -4.76 -0.46
CA ALA A 98 12.37 -4.42 -0.44
C ALA A 98 13.07 -4.75 0.89
N VAL A 99 12.47 -4.40 2.02
CA VAL A 99 13.09 -4.59 3.35
C VAL A 99 12.94 -6.03 3.85
N SER A 100 11.76 -6.63 3.64
CA SER A 100 11.53 -8.04 3.97
C SER A 100 12.37 -8.97 3.10
N GLY A 101 12.58 -8.64 1.82
CA GLY A 101 13.41 -9.38 0.87
C GLY A 101 14.87 -9.46 1.32
N ILE A 102 15.44 -8.36 1.81
CA ILE A 102 16.79 -8.38 2.42
C ILE A 102 16.83 -9.33 3.62
N TYR A 103 15.82 -9.27 4.48
CA TYR A 103 15.74 -10.12 5.67
C TYR A 103 15.61 -11.60 5.30
N TYR A 104 14.65 -11.95 4.44
CA TYR A 104 14.39 -13.32 4.01
C TYR A 104 15.54 -13.91 3.19
N ALA A 105 16.31 -13.10 2.45
CA ALA A 105 17.52 -13.57 1.79
C ALA A 105 18.59 -14.07 2.79
N ARG A 106 18.58 -13.57 4.04
CA ARG A 106 19.54 -13.96 5.09
C ARG A 106 19.04 -15.15 5.94
N HIS A 107 17.73 -15.23 6.14
CA HIS A 107 17.12 -16.13 7.14
C HIS A 107 16.19 -17.19 6.54
N GLY A 108 15.82 -17.06 5.27
CA GLY A 108 14.72 -17.80 4.64
C GLY A 108 13.36 -17.12 4.86
N ASP A 109 12.37 -17.50 4.05
CA ASP A 109 11.01 -16.94 4.04
C ASP A 109 10.06 -17.59 5.06
N GLN A 110 10.53 -18.58 5.80
CA GLN A 110 9.74 -19.32 6.79
C GLN A 110 9.66 -18.64 8.17
N ASP A 111 10.37 -17.52 8.37
CA ASP A 111 10.35 -16.78 9.62
C ASP A 111 9.07 -15.94 9.74
N ASP A 112 8.11 -16.48 10.50
CA ASP A 112 6.80 -15.88 10.79
C ASP A 112 6.85 -14.72 11.81
N THR A 113 8.02 -14.43 12.37
CA THR A 113 8.19 -13.34 13.33
C THR A 113 8.48 -12.00 12.67
N PHE A 114 8.91 -11.99 11.40
CA PHE A 114 9.23 -10.76 10.69
C PHE A 114 7.94 -9.99 10.35
N PRO A 115 7.88 -8.66 10.56
CA PRO A 115 6.65 -7.91 10.28
C PRO A 115 6.30 -7.91 8.80
N VAL A 116 5.05 -8.28 8.47
CA VAL A 116 4.55 -8.31 7.08
C VAL A 116 3.50 -7.23 6.83
N LEU A 117 3.34 -6.83 5.56
CA LEU A 117 2.38 -5.80 5.13
C LEU A 117 0.95 -6.33 5.02
N GLU A 118 0.83 -7.63 4.80
CA GLU A 118 -0.44 -8.34 4.83
C GLU A 118 -1.02 -8.22 6.25
N PRO A 119 -2.26 -7.74 6.37
CA PRO A 119 -2.97 -7.80 7.62
C PRO A 119 -3.27 -9.28 7.86
N GLY A 120 -2.62 -9.88 8.86
CA GLY A 120 -2.82 -11.30 9.14
C GLY A 120 -4.30 -11.67 9.31
N ASP A 121 -4.64 -12.93 9.01
CA ASP A 121 -5.99 -13.52 8.88
C ASP A 121 -7.04 -13.15 9.94
N SER A 122 -6.62 -12.59 11.07
CA SER A 122 -7.48 -12.30 12.22
C SER A 122 -8.09 -10.88 12.22
N ALA A 123 -7.63 -9.97 11.36
CA ALA A 123 -8.09 -8.59 11.36
C ALA A 123 -8.78 -8.21 10.03
N PRO A 124 -10.12 -8.01 10.01
CA PRO A 124 -10.78 -7.46 8.84
C PRO A 124 -10.34 -6.01 8.59
N PRO A 125 -10.53 -5.48 7.37
CA PRO A 125 -10.33 -4.06 7.10
C PRO A 125 -11.12 -3.19 8.07
N SER A 126 -10.55 -2.06 8.47
CA SER A 126 -11.23 -1.12 9.36
C SER A 126 -12.48 -0.51 8.71
N GLY A 127 -13.45 -0.10 9.55
CA GLY A 127 -14.74 0.42 9.10
C GLY A 127 -15.75 -0.69 8.82
N TYR A 128 -16.61 -0.48 7.82
CA TYR A 128 -17.64 -1.45 7.40
C TYR A 128 -17.58 -1.66 5.89
N PRO A 129 -17.86 -2.89 5.39
CA PRO A 129 -18.00 -3.13 3.97
C PRO A 129 -19.04 -2.20 3.36
N LEU A 130 -18.73 -1.63 2.20
CA LEU A 130 -19.70 -0.79 1.48
C LEU A 130 -20.79 -1.69 0.91
N ASN A 131 -22.01 -1.46 1.35
CA ASN A 131 -23.20 -2.24 1.03
C ASN A 131 -23.89 -1.78 -0.28
N GLY A 132 -23.10 -1.26 -1.23
CA GLY A 132 -23.55 -0.90 -2.58
C GLY A 132 -24.49 0.30 -2.70
N THR A 133 -24.94 0.89 -1.58
CA THR A 133 -25.83 2.07 -1.55
C THR A 133 -25.18 3.33 -0.97
N GLU A 134 -24.02 3.21 -0.34
CA GLU A 134 -23.22 4.35 0.12
C GLU A 134 -22.37 4.83 -1.05
N PRO A 135 -22.57 6.07 -1.55
CA PRO A 135 -21.72 6.60 -2.60
C PRO A 135 -20.32 6.83 -2.02
N LEU A 136 -19.35 6.04 -2.46
CA LEU A 136 -18.03 6.61 -2.61
C LEU A 136 -18.14 7.64 -3.72
N GLU A 137 -17.94 8.92 -3.41
CA GLU A 137 -17.72 9.93 -4.44
C GLU A 137 -16.30 9.78 -5.00
N VAL A 138 -15.86 8.56 -5.32
CA VAL A 138 -14.78 8.30 -6.27
C VAL A 138 -15.32 8.70 -7.64
N THR A 139 -15.43 10.01 -7.82
CA THR A 139 -15.67 10.62 -9.09
C THR A 139 -14.35 10.44 -9.83
N LEU A 140 -14.30 9.42 -10.68
CA LEU A 140 -13.25 9.22 -11.67
C LEU A 140 -12.81 10.59 -12.26
N PRO A 141 -11.52 10.75 -12.59
CA PRO A 141 -10.87 12.05 -12.74
C PRO A 141 -11.72 13.04 -13.52
N ARG A 142 -11.87 14.27 -12.99
CA ARG A 142 -12.38 15.38 -13.80
C ARG A 142 -11.44 15.49 -15.00
N PRO A 143 -11.94 15.41 -16.24
CA PRO A 143 -11.08 15.48 -17.40
C PRO A 143 -10.25 16.77 -17.32
N ALA A 144 -8.94 16.63 -17.46
CA ALA A 144 -8.02 17.75 -17.53
C ALA A 144 -8.61 18.80 -18.48
N LYS A 145 -8.71 20.05 -18.02
CA LYS A 145 -9.08 21.16 -18.90
C LYS A 145 -8.06 21.17 -20.04
N ARG A 146 -8.48 20.72 -21.22
CA ARG A 146 -7.74 20.94 -22.46
C ARG A 146 -7.57 22.44 -22.58
N THR A 147 -6.34 22.92 -22.42
CA THR A 147 -5.94 24.28 -22.75
C THR A 147 -5.67 24.38 -24.24
#